data_AF-A0A5C9CL61-F1
#
_entry.id   AF-A0A5C9CL61-F1
#
_cell.length_a   1.000
_cell.length_b   1.000
_cell.length_c   1.000
_cell.angle_alpha   90.00
_cell.angle_beta   90.00
_cell.angle_gamma   90.00
#
_symmetry.space_group_name_H-M   'P 1'
#
loop_
_entity.id
_entity.type
_entity.pdbx_description
1 polymer ?
#
loop_
_entity_poly.entity_id
_entity_poly.type
_entity_poly.pdbx_seq_one_letter_code
_entity_poly.pdbx_strand_id
1 'polypeptide(L)'
;MQMNDDLTQRLGDSMEALNARIARLAMVLGVDLNNRAAVDGLMAKPQIPAVDIERRRASDDGAHVRVTSERRQAHKREELRGLLTLRYHMEATSLTDHGWTVTHQAMKQAEEHMTRQGFKLGADGLSVNDFFKIT
;
A
#
# COMPACT_ATOMS: atom_id res chain seq x y z
N MET A 1 -15.16 -25.43 -12.26
CA MET A 1 -15.10 -24.05 -12.80
C MET A 1 -15.47 -23.05 -11.71
N GLN A 2 -16.64 -23.18 -11.07
CA GLN A 2 -17.14 -22.31 -9.98
C GLN A 2 -16.17 -22.05 -8.81
N MET A 3 -15.37 -23.05 -8.40
CA MET A 3 -14.39 -22.89 -7.30
C MET A 3 -13.23 -21.94 -7.63
N ASN A 4 -12.84 -21.83 -8.90
CA ASN A 4 -11.77 -20.91 -9.31
C ASN A 4 -12.29 -19.47 -9.40
N ASP A 5 -13.57 -19.29 -9.75
CA ASP A 5 -14.21 -17.98 -9.84
C ASP A 5 -14.34 -17.36 -8.43
N ASP A 6 -14.78 -18.15 -7.44
CA ASP A 6 -14.87 -17.72 -6.04
C ASP A 6 -13.49 -17.36 -5.45
N LEU A 7 -12.45 -18.15 -5.76
CA LEU A 7 -11.08 -17.86 -5.34
C LEU A 7 -10.57 -16.55 -5.96
N THR A 8 -10.80 -16.38 -7.27
CA THR A 8 -10.38 -15.18 -8.01
C THR A 8 -11.05 -13.94 -7.42
N GLN A 9 -12.36 -14.02 -7.13
CA GLN A 9 -13.11 -12.91 -6.54
C GLN A 9 -12.55 -12.54 -5.16
N ARG A 10 -12.37 -13.52 -4.27
CA ARG A 10 -11.85 -13.25 -2.91
C ARG A 10 -10.44 -12.68 -2.91
N LEU A 11 -9.59 -13.17 -3.82
CA LEU A 11 -8.25 -12.63 -4.01
C LEU A 11 -8.31 -11.20 -4.55
N GLY A 12 -9.16 -10.95 -5.55
CA GLY A 12 -9.40 -9.63 -6.13
C GLY A 12 -9.86 -8.63 -5.09
N ASP A 13 -10.87 -8.95 -4.29
CA ASP A 13 -11.39 -8.08 -3.23
C ASP A 13 -10.31 -7.75 -2.18
N SER A 14 -9.48 -8.75 -1.81
CA SER A 14 -8.38 -8.57 -0.85
C SER A 14 -7.29 -7.66 -1.41
N MET A 15 -6.90 -7.85 -2.67
CA MET A 15 -5.93 -7.01 -3.37
C MET A 15 -6.46 -5.59 -3.56
N GLU A 16 -7.73 -5.44 -3.93
CA GLU A 16 -8.39 -4.13 -4.09
C GLU A 16 -8.35 -3.33 -2.79
N ALA A 17 -8.76 -3.93 -1.67
CA ALA A 17 -8.76 -3.27 -0.37
C ALA A 17 -7.36 -2.80 0.05
N LEU A 18 -6.35 -3.66 -0.17
CA LEU A 18 -4.95 -3.37 0.11
C LEU A 18 -4.42 -2.23 -0.78
N ASN A 19 -4.59 -2.34 -2.09
CA ASN A 19 -4.11 -1.37 -3.08
C ASN A 19 -4.77 0.00 -2.90
N ALA A 20 -6.07 0.03 -2.62
CA ALA A 20 -6.78 1.29 -2.33
C ALA A 20 -6.25 1.97 -1.05
N ARG A 21 -5.87 1.20 -0.02
CA ARG A 21 -5.25 1.77 1.19
C ARG A 21 -3.85 2.30 0.90
N ILE A 22 -3.04 1.56 0.15
CA ILE A 22 -1.71 2.00 -0.32
C ILE A 22 -1.81 3.31 -1.08
N ALA A 23 -2.69 3.39 -2.09
CA ALA A 23 -2.90 4.58 -2.90
C ALA A 23 -3.32 5.80 -2.06
N ARG A 24 -4.26 5.62 -1.13
CA ARG A 24 -4.69 6.71 -0.22
C ARG A 24 -3.57 7.21 0.67
N LEU A 25 -2.78 6.30 1.26
CA LEU A 25 -1.65 6.69 2.09
C LEU A 25 -0.56 7.40 1.28
N ALA A 26 -0.24 6.91 0.09
CA ALA A 26 0.73 7.53 -0.81
C ALA A 26 0.31 8.96 -1.19
N MET A 27 -0.96 9.17 -1.56
CA MET A 27 -1.50 10.50 -1.85
C MET A 27 -1.40 11.43 -0.63
N VAL A 28 -1.79 10.97 0.56
CA VAL A 28 -1.74 11.77 1.79
C VAL A 28 -0.31 12.11 2.22
N LEU A 29 0.65 11.23 1.93
CA LEU A 29 2.07 11.42 2.25
C LEU A 29 2.86 12.13 1.14
N GLY A 30 2.24 12.37 -0.02
CA GLY A 30 2.91 12.92 -1.19
C GLY A 30 4.01 12.02 -1.76
N VAL A 31 3.87 10.70 -1.59
CA VAL A 31 4.83 9.72 -2.12
C VAL A 31 4.37 9.26 -3.50
N ASP A 32 5.18 9.50 -4.52
CA ASP A 32 4.94 8.96 -5.86
C ASP A 32 5.43 7.50 -5.93
N LEU A 33 4.50 6.54 -5.84
CA LEU A 33 4.83 5.12 -5.85
C LEU A 33 5.25 4.60 -7.24
N ASN A 34 5.05 5.37 -8.32
CA ASN A 34 5.57 5.02 -9.64
C ASN A 34 7.05 5.41 -9.81
N ASN A 35 7.60 6.18 -8.88
CA ASN A 35 9.01 6.55 -8.87
C ASN A 35 9.80 5.62 -7.95
N ARG A 36 10.68 4.81 -8.55
CA ARG A 36 11.52 3.86 -7.81
C ARG A 36 12.34 4.52 -6.71
N ALA A 37 12.92 5.69 -6.95
CA ALA A 37 13.71 6.40 -5.96
C ALA A 37 12.88 6.89 -4.76
N ALA A 38 11.60 7.25 -4.98
CA ALA A 38 10.69 7.63 -3.91
C ALA A 38 10.31 6.42 -3.04
N VAL A 39 10.09 5.26 -3.66
CA VAL A 39 9.85 3.99 -2.96
C VAL A 39 11.09 3.56 -2.16
N ASP A 40 12.28 3.59 -2.77
CA ASP A 40 13.52 3.22 -2.08
C ASP A 40 13.79 4.17 -0.90
N GLY A 41 13.55 5.48 -1.07
CA GLY A 41 13.65 6.46 0.02
C GLY A 41 12.61 6.28 1.13
N LEU A 42 11.40 5.80 0.80
CA LEU A 42 10.39 5.41 1.78
C LEU A 42 10.85 4.16 2.56
N MET A 43 11.43 3.18 1.88
CA MET A 43 11.86 1.92 2.49
C MET A 43 13.11 2.06 3.36
N ALA A 44 14.06 2.91 2.96
CA ALA A 44 15.35 3.11 3.62
C ALA A 44 15.27 3.97 4.90
N LYS A 45 14.18 4.72 5.12
CA LYS A 45 14.05 5.57 6.31
C LYS A 45 13.97 4.70 7.58
N PRO A 46 14.80 4.99 8.60
CA PRO A 46 14.73 4.31 9.88
C PRO A 46 13.35 4.48 10.52
N GLN A 47 12.83 3.41 11.14
CA GLN A 47 11.66 3.50 11.99
C GLN A 47 11.96 4.47 13.13
N ILE A 48 11.18 5.55 13.25
CA ILE A 48 11.24 6.39 14.44
C ILE A 48 10.57 5.58 15.55
N PRO A 49 11.28 5.16 16.61
CA PRO A 49 10.66 4.39 17.68
C PRO A 49 9.52 5.20 18.29
N ALA A 50 8.40 4.53 18.56
CA ALA A 50 7.32 5.12 19.35
C ALA A 50 7.91 5.47 20.72
N VAL A 51 8.09 6.77 21.00
CA VAL A 51 8.57 7.22 22.30
C VAL A 51 7.41 7.09 23.28
N ASP A 52 7.42 6.03 24.08
CA ASP A 52 6.42 5.69 25.11
C ASP A 52 6.37 6.68 26.30
N ILE A 53 7.20 7.72 26.31
CA ILE A 53 7.29 8.64 27.45
C ILE A 53 6.75 10.00 27.04
N GLU A 54 5.48 10.21 27.36
CA GLU A 54 4.85 11.51 27.48
C GLU A 54 5.52 12.27 28.64
N ARG A 55 6.72 12.81 28.40
CA ARG A 55 7.42 13.64 29.38
C ARG A 55 6.72 14.99 29.41
N ARG A 56 5.71 15.12 30.28
CA ARG A 56 5.09 16.38 30.68
C ARG A 56 6.16 17.43 30.92
N ARG A 57 6.30 18.39 30.02
CA ARG A 57 6.86 19.71 30.31
C ARG A 57 6.03 20.75 29.58
N ALA A 58 5.59 21.70 30.39
CA ALA A 58 4.59 22.70 30.09
C ALA A 58 5.04 23.70 29.02
N SER A 59 4.02 24.33 28.43
CA SER A 59 4.05 25.66 27.80
C SER A 59 4.62 25.72 26.37
N ASP A 60 3.86 25.24 25.39
CA ASP A 60 3.72 25.90 24.07
C ASP A 60 2.67 25.15 23.21
N ASP A 61 1.48 25.72 23.04
CA ASP A 61 0.35 25.08 22.33
C ASP A 61 0.71 24.76 20.85
N GLY A 62 1.60 25.56 20.25
CA GLY A 62 2.11 25.33 18.89
C GLY A 62 3.10 24.17 18.77
N ALA A 63 3.90 23.90 19.80
CA ALA A 63 4.87 22.80 19.79
C ALA A 63 4.17 21.43 19.89
N HIS A 64 3.11 21.34 20.69
CA HIS A 64 2.31 20.12 20.83
C HIS A 64 1.62 19.72 19.52
N VAL A 65 1.05 20.68 18.78
CA VAL A 65 0.40 20.42 17.48
C VAL A 65 1.40 19.92 16.42
N ARG A 66 2.62 20.46 16.40
CA ARG A 66 3.67 20.02 15.46
C ARG A 66 4.15 18.60 15.76
N VAL A 67 4.43 18.29 17.03
CA VAL A 67 4.86 16.94 17.47
C VAL A 67 3.79 15.88 17.16
N THR A 68 2.51 16.19 17.36
CA THR A 68 1.41 15.26 17.03
C THR A 68 1.22 15.08 15.52
N SER A 69 1.41 16.13 14.72
CA SER A 69 1.39 16.04 13.25
C SER A 69 2.52 15.18 12.70
N GLU A 70 3.75 15.37 13.19
CA GLU A 70 4.93 14.60 12.79
C GLU A 70 4.79 13.12 13.15
N ARG A 71 4.28 12.81 14.36
CA ARG A 71 3.97 11.43 14.76
C ARG A 71 2.93 10.79 13.85
N ARG A 72 1.83 11.49 13.56
CA ARG A 72 0.80 10.98 12.63
C ARG A 72 1.36 10.68 11.25
N GLN A 73 2.25 11.54 10.73
CA GLN A 73 2.93 11.28 9.46
C GLN A 73 3.88 10.08 9.55
N ALA A 74 4.62 9.93 10.65
CA ALA A 74 5.49 8.77 10.87
C ALA A 74 4.69 7.46 10.90
N HIS A 75 3.56 7.41 11.62
CA HIS A 75 2.67 6.25 11.65
C HIS A 75 2.11 5.91 10.26
N LYS A 76 1.65 6.91 9.50
CA LYS A 76 1.17 6.69 8.12
C LYS A 76 2.26 6.16 7.19
N ARG A 77 3.50 6.64 7.33
CA ARG A 77 4.65 6.13 6.56
C ARG A 77 4.94 4.68 6.92
N GLU A 78 4.92 4.35 8.20
CA GLU A 78 5.14 2.97 8.65
C GLU A 78 4.04 2.04 8.17
N GLU A 79 2.79 2.47 8.25
CA GLU A 79 1.66 1.74 7.67
C GLU A 79 1.86 1.51 6.17
N LEU A 80 2.23 2.55 5.41
CA LEU A 80 2.47 2.41 3.97
C LEU A 80 3.60 1.40 3.68
N ARG A 81 4.70 1.41 4.43
CA ARG A 81 5.80 0.43 4.29
C ARG A 81 5.35 -0.99 4.58
N GLY A 82 4.57 -1.18 5.64
CA GLY A 82 4.00 -2.47 6.01
C GLY A 82 3.07 -3.02 4.94
N LEU A 83 2.17 -2.18 4.40
CA LEU A 83 1.22 -2.58 3.37
C LEU A 83 1.90 -2.90 2.03
N LEU A 84 2.92 -2.13 1.64
CA LEU A 84 3.71 -2.44 0.45
C LEU A 84 4.43 -3.80 0.59
N THR A 85 5.04 -4.05 1.76
CA THR A 85 5.66 -5.36 2.05
C THR A 85 4.64 -6.50 2.00
N LEU A 86 3.46 -6.30 2.60
CA LEU A 86 2.37 -7.28 2.57
C LEU A 86 1.92 -7.56 1.13
N ARG A 87 1.77 -6.51 0.31
CA ARG A 87 1.37 -6.66 -1.10
C ARG A 87 2.36 -7.53 -1.87
N TYR A 88 3.66 -7.24 -1.76
CA TYR A 88 4.70 -8.05 -2.41
C TYR A 88 4.65 -9.53 -1.97
N HIS A 89 4.41 -9.77 -0.68
CA HIS A 89 4.25 -11.14 -0.19
C HIS A 89 2.99 -11.81 -0.75
N MET A 90 1.86 -11.11 -0.79
CA MET A 90 0.60 -11.62 -1.35
C MET A 90 0.73 -11.92 -2.85
N GLU A 91 1.39 -11.06 -3.63
CA GLU A 91 1.65 -11.27 -5.06
C GLU A 91 2.51 -12.52 -5.28
N ALA A 92 3.62 -12.65 -4.55
CA ALA A 92 4.54 -13.78 -4.68
C ALA A 92 3.89 -15.11 -4.28
N THR A 93 3.11 -15.13 -3.19
CA THR A 93 2.40 -16.33 -2.73
C THR A 93 1.26 -16.69 -3.67
N SER A 94 0.46 -15.73 -4.14
CA SER A 94 -0.64 -15.99 -5.07
C SER A 94 -0.15 -16.59 -6.39
N LEU A 95 0.95 -16.06 -6.95
CA LEU A 95 1.58 -16.63 -8.14
C LEU A 95 2.04 -18.08 -7.92
N THR A 96 2.56 -18.38 -6.73
CA THR A 96 3.05 -19.72 -6.37
C THR A 96 1.90 -20.70 -6.15
N ASP A 97 0.86 -20.29 -5.42
CA ASP A 97 -0.20 -21.17 -4.92
C ASP A 97 -1.36 -21.33 -5.91
N HIS A 98 -1.63 -20.31 -6.73
CA HIS A 98 -2.81 -20.25 -7.60
C HIS A 98 -2.44 -20.11 -9.08
N GLY A 99 -1.16 -19.87 -9.37
CA GLY A 99 -0.64 -19.73 -10.72
C GLY A 99 -0.95 -18.38 -11.36
N TRP A 100 -0.42 -18.22 -12.57
CA TRP A 100 -0.48 -16.97 -13.32
C TRP A 100 -1.91 -16.51 -13.63
N THR A 101 -2.76 -17.40 -14.15
CA THR A 101 -4.09 -17.02 -14.69
C THR A 101 -5.01 -16.45 -13.62
N VAL A 102 -5.13 -17.13 -12.48
CA VAL A 102 -5.99 -16.72 -11.36
C VAL A 102 -5.50 -15.41 -10.77
N THR A 103 -4.18 -15.30 -10.55
CA THR A 103 -3.57 -14.10 -9.97
C THR A 103 -3.73 -12.90 -10.90
N HIS A 104 -3.46 -13.07 -12.20
CA HIS A 104 -3.64 -12.01 -13.20
C HIS A 104 -5.10 -11.54 -13.27
N GLN A 105 -6.06 -12.46 -13.28
CA GLN A 105 -7.47 -12.10 -13.33
C GLN A 105 -7.93 -11.35 -12.07
N ALA A 106 -7.50 -11.79 -10.88
CA ALA A 106 -7.80 -11.12 -9.62
C ALA A 106 -7.21 -9.70 -9.57
N MET A 107 -5.94 -9.54 -9.94
CA MET A 107 -5.26 -8.23 -9.97
C MET A 107 -5.94 -7.28 -10.97
N LYS A 108 -6.34 -7.79 -12.14
CA LYS A 108 -7.07 -7.00 -13.13
C LYS A 108 -8.45 -6.56 -12.62
N GLN A 109 -9.20 -7.44 -11.97
CA GLN A 109 -10.48 -7.09 -11.35
C GLN A 109 -10.32 -5.99 -10.30
N ALA A 110 -9.30 -6.11 -9.44
CA ALA A 110 -8.97 -5.10 -8.43
C ALA A 110 -8.64 -3.74 -9.08
N GLU A 111 -7.80 -3.70 -10.11
CA GLU A 111 -7.43 -2.47 -10.83
C GLU A 111 -8.66 -1.81 -11.51
N GLU A 112 -9.52 -2.61 -12.14
CA GLU A 112 -10.76 -2.13 -12.75
C GLU A 112 -11.71 -1.52 -11.71
N HIS A 113 -11.88 -2.17 -10.56
CA HIS A 113 -12.72 -1.66 -9.48
C HIS A 113 -12.17 -0.38 -8.85
N MET A 114 -10.86 -0.31 -8.60
CA MET A 114 -10.21 0.91 -8.14
C MET A 114 -10.38 2.06 -9.13
N THR A 115 -10.27 1.78 -10.42
CA THR A 115 -10.51 2.79 -11.47
C THR A 115 -11.95 3.32 -11.42
N ARG A 116 -12.95 2.45 -11.21
CA ARG A 116 -14.36 2.86 -11.00
C ARG A 116 -14.55 3.70 -9.74
N GLN A 117 -13.72 3.52 -8.72
CA GLN A 117 -13.70 4.35 -7.50
C GLN A 117 -12.95 5.69 -7.67
N GLY A 118 -12.41 5.96 -8.87
CA GLY A 118 -11.72 7.21 -9.19
C GLY A 118 -10.22 7.21 -8.90
N PHE A 119 -9.63 6.06 -8.58
CA PHE A 119 -8.17 5.95 -8.53
C PHE A 119 -7.59 6.00 -9.95
N LYS A 120 -6.42 6.63 -10.09
CA LYS A 120 -5.64 6.56 -11.34
C LYS A 120 -5.01 5.17 -11.46
N LEU A 121 -4.79 4.72 -12.70
CA LEU A 121 -3.97 3.53 -12.97
C LEU A 121 -2.59 3.69 -12.33
N GLY A 122 -2.12 2.67 -11.61
CA GLY A 122 -0.86 2.73 -10.86
C GLY A 122 -0.83 3.71 -9.69
N ALA A 123 -1.98 4.17 -9.17
CA ALA A 123 -2.01 5.06 -7.99
C ALA A 123 -1.41 4.41 -6.73
N ASP A 124 -1.39 3.08 -6.68
CA ASP A 124 -0.74 2.27 -5.66
C ASP A 124 0.70 1.86 -6.06
N GLY A 125 1.22 2.36 -7.18
CA GLY A 125 2.54 2.00 -7.71
C GLY A 125 2.61 0.62 -8.36
N LEU A 126 1.47 0.03 -8.70
CA LEU A 126 1.38 -1.23 -9.42
C LEU A 126 0.61 -1.02 -10.73
N SER A 127 1.23 -1.35 -11.85
CA SER A 127 0.57 -1.46 -13.15
C SER A 127 0.42 -2.94 -13.46
N VAL A 128 -0.81 -3.45 -13.49
CA VAL A 128 -1.05 -4.89 -13.73
C VAL A 128 -0.44 -5.31 -15.07
N ASN A 129 -0.61 -4.47 -16.09
CA ASN A 129 -0.03 -4.71 -17.41
C ASN A 129 1.50 -4.80 -17.37
N ASP A 130 2.18 -3.96 -16.60
CA ASP A 130 3.64 -3.99 -16.56
C ASP A 130 4.18 -5.11 -15.66
N PHE A 131 3.44 -5.46 -14.61
CA PHE A 131 3.76 -6.59 -13.73
C PHE A 131 3.77 -7.92 -14.48
N PHE A 132 2.82 -8.13 -15.41
CA PHE A 132 2.68 -9.39 -16.15
C PHE A 132 3.34 -9.40 -17.54
N LYS A 133 3.95 -8.30 -17.99
CA LYS A 133 4.76 -8.23 -19.22
C LYS A 133 6.17 -8.83 -19.09
N ILE A 134 6.58 -9.24 -17.89
CA ILE A 134 7.96 -9.71 -17.59
C ILE A 134 8.13 -11.22 -17.90
N THR A 135 7.21 -11.85 -18.63
CA THR A 135 7.34 -13.27 -19.08
C THR A 135 7.43 -13.33 -20.59
#